data_AF-A0AAW5J5R8-F1
#
_entry.id   AF-A0AAW5J5R8-F1
#
_cell.length_a   1.000
_cell.length_b   1.000
_cell.length_c   1.000
_cell.angle_alpha   90.00
_cell.angle_beta   90.00
_cell.angle_gamma   90.00
#
_symmetry.space_group_name_H-M   'P 1'
#
loop_
_entity.id
_entity.type
_entity.pdbx_description
1 polymer ?
#
loop_
_entity_poly.entity_id
_entity_poly.type
_entity_poly.pdbx_seq_one_letter_code
_entity_poly.pdbx_strand_id
1 'polypeptide(L)'
;MQEKLTKGQLVVFDGRDCKILGFDKAQGVLVQDRSNGDLSYASPEKLKAVEVSDKAEEVKNKLRALWFDDSRITPAQRSLATKRQVAIIAYRGKKLSRVEAAESVGLSVSQFGRVLANYRPEQGVISILAIPRGPKKGTRRLAAAVEEIIDLCIGKYYQGQGASLENVYQQIDTMCFSKGLTAPSRGAVSNRFYAIPAFDRCRMKYGIAKAKQKYGMKAGIKRVLHALDFVQIDHTMVDIFILGMLRSTCRAAVASRNLPGT
;
A
#
# COMPACT_ATOMS: atom_id res chain seq x y z
N MET A 1 -37.85 -0.40 -42.47
CA MET A 1 -37.09 -1.14 -41.45
C MET A 1 -36.89 -0.19 -40.27
N GLN A 2 -37.75 -0.25 -39.25
CA GLN A 2 -37.62 0.64 -38.08
C GLN A 2 -36.55 0.05 -37.15
N GLU A 3 -35.51 0.83 -36.86
CA GLU A 3 -34.50 0.46 -35.85
C GLU A 3 -35.21 0.26 -34.50
N LYS A 4 -34.95 -0.88 -33.85
CA LYS A 4 -35.54 -1.20 -32.55
C LYS A 4 -34.99 -0.22 -31.49
N LEU A 5 -35.79 0.78 -31.13
CA LEU A 5 -35.53 1.67 -30.00
C LEU A 5 -35.48 0.86 -28.70
N THR A 6 -34.45 1.07 -27.88
CA THR A 6 -34.26 0.37 -26.59
C THR A 6 -34.40 1.33 -25.41
N LYS A 7 -34.93 0.84 -24.27
CA LYS A 7 -35.02 1.65 -23.05
C LYS A 7 -33.61 2.04 -22.57
N GLY A 8 -33.41 3.31 -22.25
CA GLY A 8 -32.13 3.86 -21.80
C GLY A 8 -31.23 4.44 -22.90
N GLN A 9 -31.63 4.35 -24.18
CA GLN A 9 -30.90 4.93 -25.29
C GLN A 9 -30.99 6.48 -25.30
N LEU A 10 -29.89 7.14 -25.68
CA LEU A 10 -29.81 8.59 -25.83
C LEU A 10 -30.25 8.98 -27.25
N VAL A 11 -31.24 9.86 -27.33
CA VAL A 11 -31.87 10.31 -28.57
C VAL A 11 -32.04 11.82 -28.54
N VAL A 12 -31.94 12.47 -29.71
CA VAL A 12 -32.25 13.90 -29.84
C VAL A 12 -33.73 14.05 -30.16
N PHE A 13 -34.44 14.85 -29.37
CA PHE A 13 -35.84 15.24 -29.59
C PHE A 13 -35.94 16.76 -29.58
N ASP A 14 -36.45 17.36 -30.67
CA ASP A 14 -36.57 18.82 -30.87
C ASP A 14 -35.29 19.62 -30.51
N GLY A 15 -34.12 19.06 -30.87
CA GLY A 15 -32.81 19.70 -30.64
C GLY A 15 -32.25 19.55 -29.23
N ARG A 16 -32.90 18.76 -28.35
CA ARG A 16 -32.44 18.48 -26.98
C ARG A 16 -32.01 17.03 -26.81
N ASP A 17 -30.99 16.82 -25.99
CA ASP A 17 -30.43 15.50 -25.70
C ASP A 17 -31.29 14.81 -24.63
N CYS A 18 -32.09 13.82 -25.05
CA CYS A 18 -33.05 13.14 -24.19
C CYS A 18 -32.71 11.65 -24.00
N LYS A 19 -33.15 11.08 -22.87
CA LYS A 19 -33.01 9.65 -22.54
C LYS A 19 -34.37 8.97 -22.57
N ILE A 20 -34.48 7.83 -23.25
CA ILE A 20 -35.73 7.03 -23.28
C ILE A 20 -35.92 6.30 -21.93
N LEU A 21 -37.02 6.56 -21.24
CA LEU A 21 -37.38 5.87 -19.99
C LEU A 21 -38.34 4.69 -20.24
N GLY A 22 -39.29 4.84 -21.16
CA GLY A 22 -40.34 3.86 -21.36
C GLY A 22 -41.10 4.03 -22.68
N PHE A 23 -41.87 3.02 -23.03
CA PHE A 23 -42.74 3.01 -24.20
C PHE A 23 -44.18 2.88 -23.71
N ASP A 24 -45.04 3.78 -24.16
CA ASP A 24 -46.47 3.69 -23.94
C ASP A 24 -47.19 3.52 -25.28
N LYS A 25 -48.14 2.58 -25.35
CA LYS A 25 -48.81 2.21 -26.61
C LYS A 25 -49.78 3.30 -27.08
N ALA A 26 -50.25 4.17 -26.19
CA ALA A 26 -51.24 5.21 -26.50
C ALA A 26 -50.60 6.59 -26.76
N GLN A 27 -49.50 6.94 -26.06
CA GLN A 27 -48.93 8.29 -26.06
C GLN A 27 -47.50 8.38 -26.65
N GLY A 28 -46.89 7.25 -27.02
CA GLY A 28 -45.57 7.20 -27.68
C GLY A 28 -44.42 6.89 -26.71
N VAL A 29 -43.25 7.47 -26.98
CA VAL A 29 -42.01 7.19 -26.22
C VAL A 29 -41.84 8.25 -25.14
N LEU A 30 -41.73 7.82 -23.88
CA LEU A 30 -41.43 8.73 -22.77
C LEU A 30 -39.93 9.04 -22.75
N VAL A 31 -39.60 10.31 -22.93
CA VAL A 31 -38.22 10.81 -22.97
C VAL A 31 -37.98 11.85 -21.86
N GLN A 32 -36.80 11.78 -21.25
CA GLN A 32 -36.35 12.71 -20.21
C GLN A 32 -35.22 13.59 -20.74
N ASP A 33 -35.38 14.91 -20.64
CA ASP A 33 -34.34 15.87 -21.01
C ASP A 33 -33.16 15.80 -20.03
N ARG A 34 -31.93 15.72 -20.54
CA ARG A 34 -30.73 15.61 -19.71
C ARG A 34 -30.30 16.92 -19.07
N SER A 35 -30.72 18.06 -19.62
CA SER A 35 -30.30 19.38 -19.13
C SER A 35 -31.15 19.85 -17.95
N ASN A 36 -32.47 19.68 -18.02
CA ASN A 36 -33.41 20.15 -16.98
C ASN A 36 -34.13 19.03 -16.24
N GLY A 37 -34.10 17.78 -16.74
CA GLY A 37 -34.77 16.64 -16.11
C GLY A 37 -36.26 16.48 -16.44
N ASP A 38 -36.83 17.36 -17.28
CA ASP A 38 -38.24 17.37 -17.66
C ASP A 38 -38.64 16.14 -18.49
N LEU A 39 -39.87 15.66 -18.27
CA LEU A 39 -40.45 14.49 -18.92
C LEU A 39 -41.38 14.92 -20.05
N SER A 40 -41.17 14.38 -21.25
CA SER A 40 -42.00 14.65 -22.42
C SER A 40 -42.30 13.36 -23.20
N TYR A 41 -43.43 13.34 -23.89
CA TYR A 41 -43.82 12.25 -24.79
C TYR A 41 -43.45 12.61 -26.23
N ALA A 42 -42.72 11.71 -26.89
CA ALA A 42 -42.23 11.88 -28.25
C ALA A 42 -42.73 10.78 -29.17
N SER A 43 -43.16 11.16 -30.38
CA SER A 43 -43.47 10.19 -31.44
C SER A 43 -42.19 9.54 -31.97
N PRO A 44 -42.19 8.22 -32.25
CA PRO A 44 -41.00 7.48 -32.65
C PRO A 44 -40.28 8.04 -33.89
N GLU A 45 -41.00 8.66 -34.82
CA GLU A 45 -40.47 9.18 -36.08
C GLU A 45 -39.65 10.47 -35.93
N LYS A 46 -39.84 11.21 -34.83
CA LYS A 46 -39.13 12.47 -34.56
C LYS A 46 -37.83 12.25 -33.78
N LEU A 47 -37.52 11.02 -33.38
CA LEU A 47 -36.34 10.69 -32.59
C LEU A 47 -35.15 10.38 -33.49
N LYS A 48 -34.06 11.14 -33.36
CA LYS A 48 -32.78 10.86 -34.03
C LYS A 48 -31.80 10.26 -33.03
N ALA A 49 -31.10 9.19 -33.40
CA ALA A 49 -30.05 8.63 -32.56
C ALA A 49 -28.87 9.63 -32.48
N VAL A 50 -28.37 9.89 -31.26
CA VAL A 50 -27.15 10.68 -31.07
C VAL A 50 -25.97 9.84 -31.56
N GLU A 51 -25.20 10.31 -32.55
CA GLU A 51 -23.94 9.65 -32.91
C GLU A 51 -22.93 9.80 -31.75
N VAL A 52 -22.66 8.70 -31.06
CA VAL A 52 -21.89 8.67 -29.78
C VAL A 52 -20.37 8.68 -30.00
N SER A 53 -19.88 8.78 -31.24
CA SER A 53 -18.45 8.56 -31.53
C SER A 53 -17.52 9.62 -30.90
N ASP A 54 -17.81 10.91 -31.05
CA ASP A 54 -16.76 11.93 -30.84
C ASP A 54 -16.85 12.67 -29.49
N LYS A 55 -18.01 12.66 -28.84
CA LYS A 55 -18.21 13.37 -27.55
C LYS A 55 -17.74 12.58 -26.33
N ALA A 56 -17.53 11.26 -26.44
CA ALA A 56 -17.18 10.40 -25.31
C ALA A 56 -15.74 10.64 -24.81
N GLU A 57 -14.78 10.85 -25.72
CA GLU A 57 -13.39 11.15 -25.36
C GLU A 57 -13.23 12.55 -24.78
N GLU A 58 -13.96 13.52 -25.33
CA GLU A 58 -13.96 14.89 -24.83
C GLU A 58 -14.55 14.97 -23.40
N VAL A 59 -15.65 14.25 -23.15
CA VAL A 59 -16.24 14.12 -21.81
C VAL A 59 -15.31 13.39 -20.84
N LYS A 60 -14.64 12.31 -21.26
CA LYS A 60 -13.62 11.62 -20.45
C LYS A 60 -12.44 12.53 -20.12
N ASN A 61 -11.98 13.35 -21.06
CA ASN A 61 -10.88 14.30 -20.85
C ASN A 61 -11.27 15.41 -19.88
N LYS A 62 -12.48 15.98 -20.02
CA LYS A 62 -13.03 16.95 -19.05
C LYS A 62 -13.17 16.34 -17.66
N LEU A 63 -13.72 15.13 -17.55
CA LEU A 63 -13.79 14.38 -16.29
C LEU A 63 -12.40 14.19 -15.67
N ARG A 64 -11.40 13.81 -16.46
CA ARG A 64 -10.05 13.57 -15.91
C ARG A 64 -9.37 14.85 -15.40
N ALA A 65 -9.62 15.98 -16.05
CA ALA A 65 -9.17 17.30 -15.57
C ALA A 65 -9.90 17.72 -14.29
N LEU A 66 -11.21 17.46 -14.20
CA LEU A 66 -12.04 17.73 -13.01
C LEU A 66 -11.66 16.87 -11.79
N TRP A 67 -11.15 15.66 -12.01
CA TRP A 67 -10.75 14.73 -10.94
C TRP A 67 -9.30 14.96 -10.45
N PHE A 68 -8.57 15.90 -11.05
CA PHE A 68 -7.20 16.17 -10.67
C PHE A 68 -7.14 17.07 -9.43
N ASP A 69 -6.94 16.45 -8.26
CA ASP A 69 -6.72 17.13 -7.00
C ASP A 69 -5.34 17.82 -6.98
N ASP A 70 -5.34 19.13 -7.23
CA ASP A 70 -4.15 19.99 -7.30
C ASP A 70 -3.67 20.43 -5.90
N SER A 71 -4.35 20.04 -4.82
CA SER A 71 -4.01 20.46 -3.44
C SER A 71 -2.62 20.01 -2.99
N ARG A 72 -2.07 18.96 -3.60
CA ARG A 72 -0.79 18.34 -3.22
C ARG A 72 0.41 18.81 -4.07
N ILE A 73 0.19 19.73 -5.00
CA ILE A 73 1.19 20.13 -5.99
C ILE A 73 1.83 21.43 -5.57
N THR A 74 3.15 21.45 -5.49
CA THR A 74 3.87 22.66 -5.12
C THR A 74 4.00 23.62 -6.30
N PRO A 75 4.06 24.94 -6.07
CA PRO A 75 4.29 25.92 -7.13
C PRO A 75 5.56 25.63 -7.97
N ALA A 76 6.60 25.10 -7.33
CA ALA A 76 7.83 24.67 -7.99
C ALA A 76 7.62 23.48 -8.95
N GLN A 77 6.75 22.54 -8.62
CA GLN A 77 6.40 21.43 -9.52
C GLN A 77 5.60 21.92 -10.72
N ARG A 78 4.66 22.87 -10.51
CA ARG A 78 3.90 23.48 -11.62
C ARG A 78 4.79 24.27 -12.56
N SER A 79 5.72 25.07 -12.04
CA SER A 79 6.64 25.85 -12.88
C SER A 79 7.56 24.94 -13.70
N LEU A 80 8.06 23.85 -13.12
CA LEU A 80 8.86 22.85 -13.84
C LEU A 80 8.04 22.13 -14.93
N ALA A 81 6.79 21.74 -14.63
CA ALA A 81 5.91 21.10 -15.61
C ALA A 81 5.55 22.06 -16.76
N THR A 82 5.36 23.35 -16.47
CA THR A 82 5.14 24.40 -17.48
C THR A 82 6.36 24.53 -18.40
N LYS A 83 7.58 24.60 -17.84
CA LYS A 83 8.83 24.61 -18.62
C LYS A 83 8.94 23.38 -19.54
N ARG A 84 8.61 22.19 -19.02
CA ARG A 84 8.56 20.95 -19.82
C ARG A 84 7.56 21.03 -20.95
N GLN A 85 6.36 21.56 -20.69
CA GLN A 85 5.33 21.68 -21.72
C GLN A 85 5.78 22.59 -22.86
N VAL A 86 6.41 23.73 -22.56
CA VAL A 86 6.93 24.65 -23.58
C VAL A 86 7.94 23.94 -24.49
N ALA A 87 8.89 23.19 -23.92
CA ALA A 87 9.86 22.42 -24.70
C ALA A 87 9.21 21.33 -25.57
N ILE A 88 8.17 20.66 -25.06
CA ILE A 88 7.43 19.64 -25.81
C ILE A 88 6.64 20.25 -26.97
N ILE A 89 6.00 21.40 -26.76
CA ILE A 89 5.29 22.12 -27.82
C ILE A 89 6.27 22.55 -28.91
N ALA A 90 7.44 23.08 -28.52
CA ALA A 90 8.46 23.51 -29.46
C ALA A 90 9.06 22.33 -30.26
N TYR A 91 9.24 21.18 -29.62
CA TYR A 91 9.64 19.93 -30.28
C TYR A 91 8.55 19.43 -31.26
N ARG A 92 7.28 19.37 -30.84
CA ARG A 92 6.16 18.96 -31.73
C ARG A 92 6.00 19.89 -32.93
N GLY A 93 6.26 21.19 -32.74
CA GLY A 93 6.29 22.19 -33.80
C GLY A 93 7.53 22.14 -34.70
N LYS A 94 8.43 21.14 -34.54
CA LYS A 94 9.70 20.98 -35.26
C LYS A 94 10.64 22.18 -35.17
N LYS A 95 10.49 23.03 -34.15
CA LYS A 95 11.36 24.21 -33.93
C LYS A 95 12.67 23.85 -33.23
N LEU A 96 12.69 22.76 -32.48
CA LEU A 96 13.86 22.25 -31.75
C LEU A 96 14.03 20.76 -32.02
N SER A 97 15.29 20.31 -32.08
CA SER A 97 15.63 18.89 -32.05
C SER A 97 15.28 18.28 -30.69
N ARG A 98 15.14 16.95 -30.65
CA ARG A 98 14.82 16.23 -29.41
C ARG A 98 15.92 16.40 -28.35
N VAL A 99 17.17 16.53 -28.78
CA VAL A 99 18.34 16.72 -27.89
C VAL A 99 18.29 18.13 -27.28
N GLU A 100 18.13 19.15 -28.11
CA GLU A 100 18.06 20.56 -27.70
C GLU A 100 16.85 20.81 -26.77
N ALA A 101 15.70 20.20 -27.08
CA ALA A 101 14.52 20.28 -26.22
C ALA A 101 14.74 19.61 -24.85
N ALA A 102 15.48 18.49 -24.80
CA ALA A 102 15.82 17.82 -23.55
C ALA A 102 16.81 18.65 -22.71
N GLU A 103 17.84 19.21 -23.35
CA GLU A 103 18.83 20.10 -22.72
C GLU A 103 18.20 21.36 -22.14
N SER A 104 17.25 21.98 -22.87
CA SER A 104 16.55 23.20 -22.40
C SER A 104 15.81 23.02 -21.06
N VAL A 105 15.48 21.78 -20.70
CA VAL A 105 14.78 21.44 -19.46
C VAL A 105 15.66 20.65 -18.47
N GLY A 106 16.94 20.44 -18.80
CA GLY A 106 17.88 19.68 -17.98
C GLY A 106 17.51 18.20 -17.82
N LEU A 107 16.88 17.61 -18.84
CA LEU A 107 16.51 16.18 -18.86
C LEU A 107 17.41 15.41 -19.82
N SER A 108 17.63 14.12 -19.55
CA SER A 108 18.24 13.25 -20.57
C SER A 108 17.26 12.97 -21.71
N VAL A 109 17.77 12.65 -22.90
CA VAL A 109 16.96 12.36 -24.10
C VAL A 109 15.93 11.23 -23.84
N SER A 110 16.31 10.25 -23.01
CA SER A 110 15.43 9.15 -22.57
C SER A 110 14.33 9.64 -21.63
N GLN A 111 14.67 10.48 -20.64
CA GLN A 111 13.68 11.07 -19.73
C GLN A 111 12.70 11.98 -20.48
N PHE A 112 13.20 12.81 -21.40
CA PHE A 112 12.36 13.64 -22.26
C PHE A 112 11.41 12.79 -23.09
N GLY A 113 11.87 11.66 -23.64
CA GLY A 113 11.01 10.70 -24.35
C GLY A 113 9.88 10.14 -23.49
N ARG A 114 10.16 9.79 -22.23
CA ARG A 114 9.13 9.32 -21.28
C ARG A 114 8.10 10.40 -20.98
N VAL A 115 8.55 11.63 -20.77
CA VAL A 115 7.66 12.78 -20.54
C VAL A 115 6.80 13.07 -21.78
N LEU A 116 7.40 13.02 -22.97
CA LEU A 116 6.71 13.21 -24.25
C LEU A 116 5.63 12.13 -24.48
N ALA A 117 5.92 10.88 -24.16
CA ALA A 117 4.97 9.77 -24.28
C ALA A 117 3.75 9.93 -23.35
N ASN A 118 3.95 10.56 -22.18
CA ASN A 118 2.88 10.82 -21.22
C ASN A 118 2.09 12.10 -21.53
N TYR A 119 2.64 13.04 -22.30
CA TYR A 119 2.00 14.31 -22.60
C TYR A 119 0.75 14.14 -23.47
N ARG A 120 -0.38 14.64 -22.96
CA ARG A 120 -1.66 14.71 -23.68
C ARG A 120 -2.00 16.17 -23.93
N PRO A 121 -2.14 16.62 -25.20
CA PRO A 121 -2.41 18.03 -25.52
C PRO A 121 -3.70 18.51 -24.88
N GLU A 122 -4.74 17.68 -24.86
CA GLU A 122 -6.06 17.95 -24.26
C GLU A 122 -6.00 18.28 -22.75
N GLN A 123 -4.98 17.78 -22.03
CA GLN A 123 -4.85 17.95 -20.58
C GLN A 123 -3.75 18.96 -20.20
N GLY A 124 -2.94 19.43 -21.18
CA GLY A 124 -1.88 20.41 -20.95
C GLY A 124 -0.87 20.00 -19.87
N VAL A 125 -0.51 20.97 -18.99
CA VAL A 125 0.45 20.80 -17.88
C VAL A 125 0.09 19.60 -16.99
N ILE A 126 -1.20 19.33 -16.80
CA ILE A 126 -1.70 18.30 -15.88
C ILE A 126 -1.19 16.92 -16.28
N SER A 127 -1.05 16.65 -17.58
CA SER A 127 -0.55 15.36 -18.08
C SER A 127 0.93 15.10 -17.77
N ILE A 128 1.71 16.14 -17.50
CA ILE A 128 3.16 16.06 -17.22
C ILE A 128 3.45 16.23 -15.72
N LEU A 129 2.47 16.67 -14.93
CA LEU A 129 2.64 16.82 -13.49
C LEU A 129 3.06 15.47 -12.90
N ALA A 130 4.16 15.48 -12.16
CA ALA A 130 4.68 14.28 -11.56
C ALA A 130 3.65 13.80 -10.52
N ILE A 131 3.07 12.62 -10.76
CA ILE A 131 2.24 11.96 -9.75
C ILE A 131 3.11 11.82 -8.51
N PRO A 132 2.66 12.30 -7.33
CA PRO A 132 3.44 12.18 -6.11
C PRO A 132 3.78 10.71 -5.90
N ARG A 133 5.07 10.44 -5.67
CA ARG A 133 5.53 9.08 -5.40
C ARG A 133 4.72 8.53 -4.22
N GLY A 134 4.48 7.22 -4.24
CA GLY A 134 3.84 6.53 -3.13
C GLY A 134 4.50 6.86 -1.78
N PRO A 135 3.80 6.62 -0.65
CA PRO A 135 4.32 6.92 0.67
C PRO A 135 5.71 6.31 0.86
N LYS A 136 6.64 7.09 1.41
CA LYS A 136 8.00 6.60 1.71
C LYS A 136 7.90 5.41 2.68
N LYS A 137 8.84 4.48 2.58
CA LYS A 137 8.95 3.35 3.53
C LYS A 137 9.04 3.92 4.95
N GLY A 138 8.21 3.40 5.86
CA GLY A 138 8.13 3.88 7.24
C GLY A 138 7.15 5.03 7.50
N THR A 139 6.42 5.52 6.49
CA THR A 139 5.37 6.53 6.71
C THR A 139 4.25 5.94 7.59
N ARG A 140 3.96 6.60 8.72
CA ARG A 140 2.84 6.27 9.61
C ARG A 140 1.64 7.14 9.25
N ARG A 141 0.44 6.55 9.20
CA ARG A 141 -0.82 7.25 8.85
C ARG A 141 -1.87 7.20 9.96
N LEU A 142 -1.66 6.36 10.98
CA LEU A 142 -2.54 6.33 12.13
C LEU A 142 -2.34 7.60 12.96
N ALA A 143 -3.35 7.94 13.76
CA ALA A 143 -3.24 9.04 14.72
C ALA A 143 -2.06 8.78 15.67
N ALA A 144 -1.31 9.83 16.02
CA ALA A 144 -0.13 9.73 16.88
C ALA A 144 -0.44 9.01 18.20
N ALA A 145 -1.59 9.33 18.81
CA ALA A 145 -2.05 8.67 20.04
C ALA A 145 -2.21 7.15 19.91
N VAL A 146 -2.64 6.64 18.74
CA VAL A 146 -2.78 5.20 18.49
C VAL A 146 -1.41 4.56 18.29
N GLU A 147 -0.49 5.24 17.60
CA GLU A 147 0.88 4.76 17.41
C GLU A 147 1.62 4.62 18.75
N GLU A 148 1.44 5.58 19.66
CA GLU A 148 1.99 5.51 21.02
C GLU A 148 1.45 4.33 21.82
N ILE A 149 0.15 4.04 21.72
CA ILE A 149 -0.47 2.89 22.38
C ILE A 149 0.12 1.58 21.85
N ILE A 150 0.33 1.48 20.52
CA ILE A 150 0.94 0.29 19.91
C ILE A 150 2.35 0.07 20.46
N ASP A 151 3.19 1.11 20.44
CA ASP A 151 4.59 1.01 20.87
C ASP A 151 4.67 0.65 22.39
N LEU A 152 3.79 1.23 23.22
CA LEU A 152 3.68 0.90 24.65
C LEU A 152 3.24 -0.54 24.88
N CYS A 153 2.17 -0.98 24.21
CA CYS A 153 1.63 -2.33 24.39
C CYS A 153 2.61 -3.41 23.93
N ILE A 154 3.34 -3.18 22.83
CA ILE A 154 4.41 -4.09 22.40
C ILE A 154 5.49 -4.18 23.47
N GLY A 155 5.97 -3.04 23.99
CA GLY A 155 6.99 -3.01 25.04
C GLY A 155 6.59 -3.75 26.31
N LYS A 156 5.33 -3.61 26.73
CA LYS A 156 4.83 -4.14 28.00
C LYS A 156 4.35 -5.59 27.93
N TYR A 157 3.59 -5.96 26.91
CA TYR A 157 2.89 -7.24 26.84
C TYR A 157 3.61 -8.30 25.99
N TYR A 158 4.55 -7.90 25.13
CA TYR A 158 5.37 -8.84 24.36
C TYR A 158 6.65 -9.21 25.11
N GLN A 159 6.55 -9.80 26.30
CA GLN A 159 7.72 -10.19 27.12
C GLN A 159 7.65 -11.67 27.52
N GLY A 160 8.79 -12.38 27.42
CA GLY A 160 8.92 -13.78 27.83
C GLY A 160 8.45 -14.82 26.80
N GLN A 161 8.65 -16.11 27.11
CA GLN A 161 8.50 -17.20 26.13
C GLN A 161 7.05 -17.41 25.65
N GLY A 162 6.06 -17.07 26.49
CA GLY A 162 4.63 -17.11 26.18
C GLY A 162 4.10 -15.88 25.42
N ALA A 163 4.96 -14.92 25.07
CA ALA A 163 4.54 -13.71 24.36
C ALA A 163 3.95 -14.04 22.99
N SER A 164 2.70 -13.63 22.79
CA SER A 164 1.94 -13.76 21.55
C SER A 164 1.50 -12.39 21.06
N LEU A 165 1.57 -12.19 19.74
CA LEU A 165 1.12 -10.96 19.10
C LEU A 165 -0.40 -10.77 19.23
N GLU A 166 -1.16 -11.86 19.36
CA GLU A 166 -2.62 -11.78 19.58
C GLU A 166 -2.96 -11.19 20.95
N ASN A 167 -2.20 -11.55 21.99
CA ASN A 167 -2.40 -10.96 23.32
C ASN A 167 -2.10 -9.45 23.27
N VAL A 168 -1.01 -9.05 22.62
CA VAL A 168 -0.69 -7.62 22.42
C VAL A 168 -1.81 -6.89 21.70
N TYR A 169 -2.40 -7.50 20.66
CA TYR A 169 -3.52 -6.93 19.93
C TYR A 169 -4.76 -6.72 20.82
N GLN A 170 -5.14 -7.72 21.62
CA GLN A 170 -6.26 -7.60 22.57
C GLN A 170 -6.06 -6.47 23.58
N GLN A 171 -4.82 -6.28 24.06
CA GLN A 171 -4.48 -5.19 24.96
C GLN A 171 -4.57 -3.83 24.25
N ILE A 172 -4.10 -3.74 23.00
CA ILE A 172 -4.23 -2.51 22.19
C ILE A 172 -5.71 -2.15 21.98
N ASP A 173 -6.54 -3.13 21.63
CA ASP A 173 -7.97 -2.94 21.40
C ASP A 173 -8.67 -2.40 22.66
N THR A 174 -8.40 -3.02 23.81
CA THR A 174 -8.92 -2.59 25.12
C THR A 174 -8.46 -1.17 25.48
N MET A 175 -7.19 -0.85 25.23
CA MET A 175 -6.61 0.46 25.51
C MET A 175 -7.13 1.55 24.56
N CYS A 176 -7.36 1.23 23.29
CA CYS A 176 -7.98 2.13 22.34
C CYS A 176 -9.45 2.39 22.70
N PHE A 177 -10.19 1.35 23.07
CA PHE A 177 -11.58 1.45 23.52
C PHE A 177 -11.73 2.35 24.74
N SER A 178 -10.90 2.15 25.78
CA SER A 178 -10.95 2.98 26.99
C SER A 178 -10.61 4.46 26.75
N LYS A 179 -9.88 4.77 25.68
CA LYS A 179 -9.52 6.14 25.28
C LYS A 179 -10.44 6.73 24.19
N GLY A 180 -11.48 6.00 23.78
CA GLY A 180 -12.39 6.44 22.71
C GLY A 180 -11.72 6.57 21.33
N LEU A 181 -10.61 5.85 21.11
CA LEU A 181 -9.87 5.86 19.84
C LEU A 181 -10.29 4.68 18.97
N THR A 182 -10.30 4.86 17.65
CA THR A 182 -10.51 3.76 16.71
C THR A 182 -9.37 2.76 16.80
N ALA A 183 -9.70 1.48 17.05
CA ALA A 183 -8.72 0.41 17.12
C ALA A 183 -7.98 0.24 15.77
N PRO A 184 -6.65 0.04 15.80
CA PRO A 184 -5.88 -0.22 14.59
C PRO A 184 -6.20 -1.61 14.02
N SER A 185 -6.00 -1.78 12.71
CA SER A 185 -6.12 -3.12 12.10
C SER A 185 -4.99 -4.05 12.56
N ARG A 186 -5.28 -5.36 12.65
CA ARG A 186 -4.26 -6.40 12.94
C ARG A 186 -3.02 -6.28 12.05
N GLY A 187 -3.23 -5.99 10.76
CA GLY A 187 -2.14 -5.79 9.80
C GLY A 187 -1.26 -4.58 10.13
N ALA A 188 -1.86 -3.49 10.63
CA ALA A 188 -1.09 -2.31 11.06
C ALA A 188 -0.21 -2.66 12.27
N VAL A 189 -0.75 -3.33 13.29
CA VAL A 189 0.01 -3.76 14.47
C VAL A 189 1.13 -4.73 14.10
N SER A 190 0.84 -5.72 13.25
CA SER A 190 1.83 -6.65 12.72
C SER A 190 2.97 -5.91 12.00
N ASN A 191 2.65 -4.99 11.09
CA ASN A 191 3.66 -4.19 10.39
C ASN A 191 4.53 -3.36 11.34
N ARG A 192 3.97 -2.82 12.44
CA ARG A 192 4.74 -2.11 13.47
C ARG A 192 5.65 -3.06 14.24
N PHE A 193 5.14 -4.22 14.62
CA PHE A 193 5.93 -5.24 15.28
C PHE A 193 7.11 -5.72 14.41
N TYR A 194 6.87 -6.03 13.13
CA TYR A 194 7.94 -6.47 12.21
C TYR A 194 8.91 -5.36 11.82
N ALA A 195 8.57 -4.09 12.03
CA ALA A 195 9.51 -2.98 11.85
C ALA A 195 10.59 -2.96 12.96
N ILE A 196 10.32 -3.57 14.12
CA ILE A 196 11.29 -3.72 15.20
C ILE A 196 12.38 -4.71 14.77
N PRO A 197 13.68 -4.40 15.02
CA PRO A 197 14.78 -5.29 14.68
C PRO A 197 14.57 -6.71 15.20
N ALA A 198 14.94 -7.71 14.40
CA ALA A 198 14.78 -9.12 14.77
C ALA A 198 15.54 -9.49 16.05
N PHE A 199 16.66 -8.82 16.32
CA PHE A 199 17.42 -8.94 17.56
C PHE A 199 16.57 -8.54 18.77
N ASP A 200 15.95 -7.38 18.76
CA ASP A 200 15.15 -6.86 19.88
C ASP A 200 13.91 -7.72 20.13
N ARG A 201 13.23 -8.16 19.07
CA ARG A 201 12.08 -9.07 19.19
C ARG A 201 12.47 -10.40 19.83
N CYS A 202 13.63 -10.93 19.49
CA CYS A 202 14.16 -12.15 20.10
C CYS A 202 14.55 -11.91 21.57
N ARG A 203 15.15 -10.75 21.86
CA ARG A 203 15.53 -10.35 23.21
C ARG A 203 14.32 -10.27 24.13
N MET A 204 13.23 -9.66 23.68
CA MET A 204 11.99 -9.53 24.45
C MET A 204 11.35 -10.90 24.75
N LYS A 205 11.35 -11.82 23.76
CA LYS A 205 10.71 -13.13 23.92
C LYS A 205 11.58 -14.18 24.63
N TYR A 206 12.86 -14.23 24.32
CA TYR A 206 13.76 -15.33 24.70
C TYR A 206 14.95 -14.89 25.58
N GLY A 207 15.06 -13.59 25.86
CA GLY A 207 16.17 -13.02 26.61
C GLY A 207 17.40 -12.72 25.77
N ILE A 208 18.35 -12.02 26.39
CA ILE A 208 19.54 -11.50 25.69
C ILE A 208 20.50 -12.59 25.23
N ALA A 209 20.63 -13.69 25.98
CA ALA A 209 21.53 -14.80 25.65
C ALA A 209 21.14 -15.46 24.32
N LYS A 210 19.86 -15.84 24.17
CA LYS A 210 19.32 -16.43 22.94
C LYS A 210 19.34 -15.43 21.77
N ALA A 211 19.09 -14.14 22.04
CA ALA A 211 19.19 -13.09 21.02
C ALA A 211 20.62 -12.96 20.47
N LYS A 212 21.63 -12.90 21.34
CA LYS A 212 23.04 -12.85 20.95
C LYS A 212 23.49 -14.13 20.23
N GLN A 213 23.05 -15.29 20.67
CA GLN A 213 23.39 -16.55 20.00
C GLN A 213 22.84 -16.62 18.56
N LYS A 214 21.60 -16.15 18.35
CA LYS A 214 20.91 -16.24 17.06
C LYS A 214 21.26 -15.11 16.09
N TYR A 215 21.35 -13.88 16.60
CA TYR A 215 21.49 -12.66 15.79
C TYR A 215 22.74 -11.85 16.12
N GLY A 216 23.49 -12.23 17.15
CA GLY A 216 24.77 -11.59 17.45
C GLY A 216 25.81 -11.93 16.38
N MET A 217 26.81 -11.06 16.28
CA MET A 217 27.96 -11.31 15.43
C MET A 217 28.68 -12.55 15.95
N LYS A 218 28.79 -13.58 15.11
CA LYS A 218 29.61 -14.75 15.43
C LYS A 218 31.08 -14.36 15.24
N ALA A 219 31.92 -14.73 16.20
CA ALA A 219 33.36 -14.63 16.02
C ALA A 219 33.75 -15.41 14.74
N GLY A 220 34.78 -14.92 14.04
CA GLY A 220 35.13 -15.31 12.67
C GLY A 220 35.24 -16.81 12.40
N ILE A 221 35.35 -17.15 11.11
CA ILE A 221 35.51 -18.53 10.65
C ILE A 221 36.75 -19.13 11.31
N LYS A 222 36.58 -20.22 12.05
CA LYS A 222 37.71 -21.01 12.55
C LYS A 222 38.35 -21.73 11.36
N ARG A 223 39.53 -21.28 10.95
CA ARG A 223 40.33 -21.99 9.95
C ARG A 223 41.01 -23.18 10.62
N VAL A 224 40.66 -24.38 10.16
CA VAL A 224 41.21 -25.67 10.60
C VAL A 224 41.95 -26.22 9.39
N LEU A 225 43.25 -26.49 9.50
CA LEU A 225 44.10 -26.89 8.36
C LEU A 225 44.40 -28.40 8.38
N HIS A 226 44.43 -29.00 9.57
CA HIS A 226 44.71 -30.41 9.80
C HIS A 226 43.65 -31.05 10.72
N ALA A 227 43.60 -32.38 10.70
CA ALA A 227 42.74 -33.13 11.62
C ALA A 227 43.18 -32.87 13.08
N LEU A 228 42.21 -32.68 13.97
CA LEU A 228 42.39 -32.37 15.41
C LEU A 228 42.93 -30.97 15.75
N ASP A 229 43.08 -30.06 14.78
CA ASP A 229 43.44 -28.64 15.05
C ASP A 229 42.41 -27.92 15.95
N PHE A 230 41.15 -28.37 15.92
CA PHE A 230 40.10 -27.87 16.79
C PHE A 230 39.25 -29.03 17.31
N VAL A 231 39.28 -29.27 18.62
CA VAL A 231 38.49 -30.30 19.31
C VAL A 231 37.52 -29.60 20.26
N GLN A 232 36.23 -29.92 20.12
CA GLN A 232 35.19 -29.45 21.02
C GLN A 232 34.66 -30.64 21.81
N ILE A 233 34.72 -30.53 23.14
CA ILE A 233 34.16 -31.52 24.06
C ILE A 233 32.86 -30.93 24.59
N ASP A 234 31.73 -31.41 24.09
CA ASP A 234 30.42 -31.01 24.60
C ASP A 234 29.96 -32.00 25.68
N HIS A 235 29.72 -31.50 26.88
CA HIS A 235 29.00 -32.25 27.91
C HIS A 235 27.51 -32.10 27.67
N THR A 236 26.86 -33.17 27.24
CA THR A 236 25.40 -33.23 27.16
C THR A 236 24.87 -33.86 28.43
N MET A 237 23.86 -33.23 29.04
CA MET A 237 23.14 -33.84 30.15
C MET A 237 22.34 -35.01 29.59
N VAL A 238 22.57 -36.20 30.12
CA VAL A 238 21.86 -37.42 29.73
C VAL A 238 21.01 -37.86 30.91
N ASP A 239 19.69 -37.88 30.71
CA ASP A 239 18.75 -38.41 31.69
C ASP A 239 18.74 -39.95 31.62
N ILE A 240 19.75 -40.57 32.25
CA ILE A 240 19.88 -42.03 32.35
C ILE A 240 19.88 -42.48 33.81
N PHE A 241 19.10 -43.51 34.10
CA PHE A 241 19.24 -44.27 35.34
C PHE A 241 20.34 -45.32 35.15
N ILE A 242 21.49 -45.09 35.78
CA ILE A 242 22.61 -46.04 35.75
C ILE A 242 22.45 -47.01 36.92
N LEU A 243 22.18 -48.29 36.62
CA LEU A 243 22.26 -49.38 37.59
C LEU A 243 23.68 -49.96 37.55
N GLY A 244 24.46 -49.71 38.59
CA GLY A 244 25.82 -50.22 38.73
C GLY A 244 25.85 -51.69 39.15
N MET A 245 26.94 -52.39 38.81
CA MET A 245 27.20 -53.74 39.28
C MET A 245 27.48 -53.72 40.79
N LEU A 246 26.66 -54.44 41.56
CA LEU A 246 26.72 -54.50 43.01
C LEU A 246 28.04 -55.15 43.47
N ARG A 247 29.01 -54.37 43.97
CA ARG A 247 29.89 -54.87 45.04
C ARG A 247 29.14 -54.67 46.34
N SER A 248 28.94 -55.75 47.06
CA SER A 248 28.20 -55.91 48.31
C SER A 248 28.65 -54.96 49.42
N THR A 249 28.28 -53.68 49.31
CA THR A 249 28.13 -52.76 50.45
C THR A 249 27.04 -51.77 50.10
N CYS A 250 25.81 -52.03 50.56
CA CYS A 250 24.73 -51.07 50.46
C CYS A 250 25.03 -49.90 51.41
N ARG A 251 25.49 -48.77 50.88
CA ARG A 251 25.36 -47.47 51.55
C ARG A 251 24.44 -46.60 50.70
N ALA A 252 23.24 -46.35 51.21
CA ALA A 252 22.33 -45.38 50.63
C ALA A 252 22.95 -43.98 50.80
N ALA A 253 23.56 -43.46 49.73
CA ALA A 253 23.91 -42.05 49.66
C ALA A 253 22.64 -41.26 49.34
N VAL A 254 21.97 -40.77 50.38
CA VAL A 254 20.91 -39.77 50.24
C VAL A 254 21.59 -38.46 49.85
N ALA A 255 21.54 -38.11 48.56
CA ALA A 255 21.92 -36.78 48.11
C ALA A 255 20.88 -35.78 48.63
N SER A 256 21.30 -34.93 49.56
CA SER A 256 20.51 -33.83 50.11
C SER A 256 20.12 -32.86 48.99
N ARG A 257 18.82 -32.61 48.86
CA ARG A 257 18.28 -31.58 47.98
C ARG A 257 18.49 -30.21 48.62
N ASN A 258 19.48 -29.46 48.18
CA ASN A 258 19.50 -28.01 48.40
C ASN A 258 18.73 -27.35 47.25
N LEU A 259 17.47 -27.04 47.52
CA LEU A 259 16.69 -26.06 46.75
C LEU A 259 17.16 -24.65 47.16
N PRO A 260 17.63 -23.79 46.24
CA PRO A 260 17.72 -22.38 46.56
C PRO A 260 16.31 -21.76 46.51
N GLY A 261 15.92 -21.15 47.63
CA GLY A 261 14.70 -20.35 47.75
C GLY A 261 14.81 -19.00 47.06
N THR A 262 13.63 -18.53 46.60
CA THR A 262 13.16 -17.15 46.38
C THR A 262 14.07 -16.15 45.69
#